data_AF-A0A2P8VWJ9-F1
#
_entry.id   AF-A0A2P8VWJ9-F1
#
_cell.length_a   1.000
_cell.length_b   1.000
_cell.length_c   1.000
_cell.angle_alpha   90.00
_cell.angle_beta   90.00
_cell.angle_gamma   90.00
#
_symmetry.space_group_name_H-M   'P 1'
#
loop_
_entity.id
_entity.type
_entity.pdbx_description
1 polymer ?
#
loop_
_entity_poly.entity_id
_entity_poly.type
_entity_poly.pdbx_seq_one_letter_code
_entity_poly.pdbx_strand_id
1 'polypeptide(L)'
;LDRLLHRCGQQIQPAYAVREDSTILSMVERGLGATIMAALAAEPIPAGLQVAELPQPLERVIGVIVLRKALLPPPVFAFLERLKSNWPQARSGPPAQVLATKKS
;
A
#
# COMPACT_ATOMS: atom_id res chain seq x y z
N LEU A 1 -3.63 5.44 -8.63
CA LEU A 1 -5.02 5.91 -8.60
C LEU A 1 -5.47 6.36 -9.99
N ASP A 2 -4.72 7.25 -10.64
CA ASP A 2 -5.06 7.82 -11.96
C ASP A 2 -5.40 6.78 -13.03
N ARG A 3 -4.63 5.68 -13.08
CA ARG A 3 -4.90 4.55 -13.99
C ARG A 3 -6.27 3.92 -13.76
N LEU A 4 -6.69 3.78 -12.50
CA LEU A 4 -7.99 3.21 -12.15
C LEU A 4 -9.10 4.18 -12.55
N LEU A 5 -8.94 5.48 -12.23
CA LEU A 5 -9.91 6.51 -12.59
C LEU A 5 -10.11 6.60 -14.12
N HIS A 6 -9.03 6.58 -14.89
CA HIS A 6 -9.09 6.56 -16.36
C HIS A 6 -9.83 5.33 -16.90
N ARG A 7 -9.60 4.13 -16.35
CA ARG A 7 -10.31 2.91 -16.76
C ARG A 7 -11.80 2.96 -16.47
N CYS A 8 -12.19 3.65 -15.39
CA CYS A 8 -13.59 3.88 -15.05
C CYS A 8 -14.21 5.06 -15.81
N GLY A 9 -13.47 5.71 -16.70
CA GLY A 9 -13.93 6.91 -17.41
C GLY A 9 -14.17 8.12 -16.50
N GLN A 10 -13.53 8.15 -15.32
CA GLN A 10 -13.68 9.21 -14.34
C GLN A 10 -12.47 10.12 -14.30
N GLN A 11 -12.74 11.43 -14.19
CA GLN A 11 -11.71 12.44 -13.95
C GLN A 11 -12.10 13.21 -12.69
N ILE A 12 -11.45 12.88 -11.58
CA ILE A 12 -11.71 13.49 -10.28
C ILE A 12 -10.69 14.60 -10.06
N GLN A 13 -11.14 15.79 -9.70
CA GLN A 13 -10.28 16.86 -9.20
C GLN A 13 -10.38 16.89 -7.67
N PRO A 14 -9.26 16.84 -6.94
CA PRO A 14 -9.30 16.89 -5.49
C PRO A 14 -9.78 18.27 -5.02
N ALA A 15 -10.80 18.29 -4.15
CA ALA A 15 -11.28 19.52 -3.52
C ALA A 15 -10.26 20.09 -2.52
N TYR A 16 -9.44 19.23 -1.92
CA TYR A 16 -8.40 19.57 -0.96
C TYR A 16 -7.13 18.75 -1.21
N ALA A 17 -5.96 19.38 -1.03
CA ALA A 17 -4.66 18.71 -1.07
C ALA A 17 -4.00 18.82 0.31
N VAL A 18 -4.02 17.71 1.05
CA VAL A 18 -3.48 17.62 2.41
C VAL A 18 -2.48 16.47 2.46
N ARG A 19 -1.41 16.62 3.25
CA ARG A 19 -0.31 15.63 3.31
C ARG A 19 -0.45 14.61 4.45
N GLU A 20 -1.15 14.99 5.51
CA GLU A 20 -1.24 14.21 6.74
C GLU A 20 -2.51 13.35 6.74
N ASP A 21 -2.36 12.03 6.84
CA ASP A 21 -3.46 11.07 6.75
C ASP A 21 -4.49 11.28 7.86
N SER A 22 -4.04 11.55 9.10
CA SER A 22 -4.93 11.84 10.22
C SER A 22 -5.82 13.06 9.98
N THR A 23 -5.27 14.10 9.34
CA THR A 23 -6.03 15.30 9.00
C THR A 23 -7.05 15.00 7.91
N ILE A 24 -6.68 14.22 6.90
CA ILE A 24 -7.62 13.78 5.84
C ILE A 24 -8.79 13.00 6.46
N LEU A 25 -8.51 12.04 7.35
CA LEU A 25 -9.56 11.25 8.01
C LEU A 25 -10.47 12.11 8.87
N SER A 26 -9.93 13.05 9.66
CA SER A 26 -10.75 14.00 10.44
C SER A 26 -11.61 14.90 9.55
N MET A 27 -11.10 15.29 8.37
CA MET A 27 -11.89 16.06 7.40
C MET A 27 -13.04 15.25 6.83
N VAL A 28 -12.81 13.99 6.47
CA VAL A 28 -13.86 13.08 6.01
C VAL A 28 -14.90 12.86 7.11
N GLU A 29 -14.47 12.65 8.35
CA GLU A 29 -15.36 12.44 9.51
C GLU A 29 -16.25 13.64 9.78
N ARG A 30 -15.73 14.84 9.52
CA ARG A 30 -16.48 16.11 9.62
C ARG A 30 -17.34 16.42 8.39
N GLY A 31 -17.40 15.52 7.41
CA GLY A 31 -18.24 15.65 6.22
C GLY A 31 -17.65 16.50 5.09
N LEU A 32 -16.34 16.75 5.07
CA LEU A 32 -15.69 17.55 4.01
C LEU A 32 -15.46 16.78 2.70
N GLY A 33 -16.06 15.60 2.55
CA GLY A 33 -16.01 14.78 1.35
C GLY A 33 -15.62 13.35 1.66
N ALA A 34 -14.90 12.72 0.73
CA ALA A 34 -14.40 11.36 0.84
C ALA A 34 -12.93 11.30 0.42
N THR A 35 -12.24 10.22 0.80
CA THR A 35 -10.84 9.98 0.44
C THR A 35 -10.66 8.56 -0.09
N ILE A 36 -9.69 8.38 -0.99
CA ILE A 36 -9.21 7.08 -1.43
C ILE A 36 -7.77 6.96 -0.93
N MET A 37 -7.53 6.03 -0.01
CA MET A 37 -6.21 5.79 0.57
C MET A 37 -5.91 4.29 0.68
N ALA A 38 -4.64 3.95 0.89
CA ALA A 38 -4.26 2.57 1.13
C ALA A 38 -4.79 2.11 2.49
N ALA A 39 -5.33 0.88 2.58
CA ALA A 39 -5.90 0.35 3.81
C ALA A 39 -4.92 0.45 5.00
N LEU A 40 -3.65 0.11 4.79
CA LEU A 40 -2.60 0.20 5.83
C LEU A 40 -2.35 1.63 6.35
N ALA A 41 -2.71 2.67 5.59
CA ALA A 41 -2.59 4.07 6.02
C ALA A 41 -3.86 4.57 6.74
N ALA A 42 -4.98 3.86 6.59
CA ALA A 42 -6.25 4.21 7.21
C ALA A 42 -6.44 3.56 8.59
N GLU A 43 -5.57 2.63 8.99
CA GLU A 43 -5.70 1.88 10.24
C GLU A 43 -5.14 2.65 11.45
N PRO A 44 -5.90 2.72 12.57
CA PRO A 44 -7.27 2.24 12.76
C PRO A 44 -8.30 3.17 12.12
N ILE A 45 -9.32 2.60 11.47
CA ILE A 45 -10.41 3.40 10.87
C ILE A 45 -11.26 4.02 11.99
N PRO A 46 -11.43 5.35 12.02
CA PRO A 46 -12.31 6.01 12.99
C PRO A 46 -13.75 5.48 12.93
N ALA A 47 -14.38 5.30 14.10
CA ALA A 47 -15.73 4.72 14.19
C ALA A 47 -16.82 5.55 13.48
N GLY A 48 -16.59 6.85 13.29
CA GLY A 48 -17.49 7.73 12.54
C GLY A 48 -17.39 7.60 11.02
N LEU A 49 -16.48 6.78 10.50
CA LEU A 49 -16.24 6.62 9.07
C LEU A 49 -16.78 5.30 8.53
N GLN A 50 -17.25 5.35 7.29
CA GLN A 50 -17.62 4.17 6.51
C GLN A 50 -16.56 3.89 5.45
N VAL A 51 -16.27 2.61 5.24
CA VAL A 51 -15.38 2.14 4.18
C VAL A 51 -16.22 1.56 3.05
N ALA A 52 -15.85 1.91 1.83
CA ALA A 52 -16.41 1.34 0.62
C ALA A 52 -15.30 0.71 -0.22
N GLU A 53 -15.58 -0.46 -0.78
CA GLU A 53 -14.67 -1.13 -1.70
C GLU A 53 -14.62 -0.41 -3.05
N LEU A 54 -13.43 -0.37 -3.65
CA LEU A 54 -13.29 0.14 -5.01
C LEU A 54 -13.92 -0.86 -6.00
N PRO A 55 -14.50 -0.40 -7.13
CA PRO A 55 -15.10 -1.28 -8.15
C PRO A 55 -14.15 -2.35 -8.69
N GLN A 56 -12.86 -2.03 -8.71
CA GLN A 56 -11.78 -2.97 -8.95
C GLN A 56 -10.76 -2.83 -7.82
N PRO A 57 -10.33 -3.93 -7.17
CA PRO A 57 -9.28 -3.88 -6.15
C PRO A 57 -8.01 -3.23 -6.71
N LEU A 58 -7.50 -2.24 -5.99
CA LEU A 58 -6.21 -1.61 -6.29
C LEU A 58 -5.16 -2.12 -5.30
N GLU A 59 -4.39 -3.11 -5.73
CA GLU A 59 -3.34 -3.68 -4.90
C GLU A 59 -2.07 -2.82 -4.93
N ARG A 60 -1.47 -2.62 -3.75
CA ARG A 60 -0.13 -2.04 -3.60
C ARG A 60 0.83 -3.13 -3.14
N VAL A 61 1.74 -3.52 -4.03
CA VAL A 61 2.79 -4.48 -3.69
C VAL A 61 3.81 -3.80 -2.77
N ILE A 62 3.96 -4.32 -1.56
CA ILE A 62 5.02 -3.94 -0.63
C ILE A 62 6.02 -5.09 -0.61
N GLY A 63 7.29 -4.77 -0.87
CA GLY A 63 8.35 -5.74 -0.96
C GLY A 63 9.55 -5.34 -0.11
N VAL A 64 10.32 -6.34 0.30
CA VAL A 64 11.62 -6.15 0.95
C VAL A 64 12.71 -6.47 -0.05
N ILE A 65 13.70 -5.59 -0.16
CA ILE A 65 14.83 -5.76 -1.07
C ILE A 65 16.11 -5.88 -0.24
N VAL A 66 16.87 -6.94 -0.48
CA VAL A 66 18.17 -7.17 0.13
C VAL A 66 19.25 -7.23 -0.93
N LEU A 67 20.48 -6.82 -0.59
CA LEU A 67 21.61 -6.92 -1.51
C LEU A 67 21.92 -8.38 -1.82
N ARG A 68 21.99 -8.72 -3.12
CA ARG A 68 22.14 -10.09 -3.63
C ARG A 68 23.37 -10.84 -3.07
N LYS A 69 24.45 -10.12 -2.76
CA LYS A 69 25.72 -10.68 -2.31
C LYS A 69 26.12 -10.22 -0.90
N ALA A 70 25.17 -9.71 -0.12
CA ALA A 70 25.46 -9.31 1.26
C ALA A 70 25.34 -10.51 2.21
N LEU A 71 26.31 -10.64 3.11
CA LEU A 71 26.15 -11.42 4.33
C LEU A 71 25.22 -10.61 5.25
N LEU A 72 23.97 -11.02 5.33
CA LEU A 72 23.00 -10.36 6.21
C LEU A 72 23.39 -10.66 7.66
N PRO A 73 23.59 -9.64 8.51
CA PRO A 73 23.91 -9.87 9.91
C PRO A 73 22.70 -10.46 10.66
N PRO A 74 22.90 -11.15 11.79
CA PRO A 74 21.81 -11.82 12.52
C PRO A 74 20.58 -10.94 12.80
N PRO A 75 20.71 -9.64 13.16
CA PRO A 75 19.54 -8.77 13.35
C PRO A 75 18.67 -8.59 12.10
N VAL A 76 19.28 -8.57 10.91
CA VAL A 76 18.55 -8.46 9.64
C VAL A 76 17.76 -9.74 9.37
N PHE A 77 18.36 -10.91 9.62
CA PHE A 77 17.63 -12.17 9.54
C PHE A 77 16.45 -12.22 10.51
N ALA A 78 16.66 -11.86 11.77
CA ALA A 78 15.59 -11.82 12.77
C ALA A 78 14.45 -10.88 12.35
N PHE A 79 14.77 -9.71 11.79
CA PHE A 79 13.79 -8.77 11.25
C PHE A 79 13.00 -9.36 10.07
N LEU A 80 13.68 -9.98 9.10
CA LEU A 80 13.03 -10.60 7.95
C LEU A 80 12.10 -11.74 8.37
N GLU A 81 12.52 -12.56 9.33
CA GLU A 81 11.67 -13.63 9.86
C GLU A 81 10.44 -13.06 10.58
N ARG A 82 10.61 -12.03 11.41
CA ARG A 82 9.48 -11.32 12.04
C ARG A 82 8.52 -10.74 11.02
N LEU A 83 9.03 -10.11 9.96
CA LEU A 83 8.20 -9.59 8.87
C LEU A 83 7.43 -10.73 8.20
N LYS A 84 8.09 -11.84 7.82
CA LYS A 84 7.40 -12.99 7.21
C LYS A 84 6.32 -13.58 8.10
N SER A 85 6.55 -13.68 9.41
CA SER A 85 5.55 -14.20 10.35
C SER A 85 4.34 -13.27 10.52
N ASN A 86 4.55 -11.95 10.43
CA ASN A 86 3.51 -10.95 10.67
C ASN A 86 2.87 -10.42 9.38
N TRP A 87 3.41 -10.75 8.21
CA TRP A 87 2.87 -10.30 6.94
C TRP A 87 1.57 -11.04 6.64
N PRO A 88 0.44 -10.34 6.42
CA PRO A 88 -0.77 -10.97 5.94
C PRO A 88 -0.43 -11.64 4.60
N GLN A 89 -0.61 -12.96 4.49
CA GLN A 89 -0.37 -13.67 3.23
C GLN A 89 -1.42 -13.22 2.20
N ALA A 90 -1.14 -12.12 1.49
CA ALA A 90 -1.82 -11.79 0.26
C ALA A 90 -1.54 -12.89 -0.75
N ARG A 91 -2.58 -13.35 -1.49
CA ARG A 91 -2.46 -14.38 -2.53
C ARG A 91 -1.29 -14.02 -3.45
N SER A 92 -0.19 -14.75 -3.31
CA SER A 92 1.05 -14.47 -4.00
C SER A 92 0.87 -14.75 -5.50
N GLY A 93 0.89 -13.68 -6.30
CA GLY A 93 1.32 -13.78 -7.69
C GLY A 93 2.75 -14.33 -7.76
N PRO A 94 3.17 -14.91 -8.90
CA PRO A 94 4.43 -15.63 -9.00
C PRO A 94 5.62 -14.75 -8.57
N PRO A 95 6.58 -15.30 -7.79
CA PRO A 95 7.70 -14.55 -7.28
C PRO A 95 8.49 -13.92 -8.42
N ALA A 96 8.81 -12.63 -8.27
CA ALA A 96 9.66 -11.90 -9.20
C ALA A 96 10.97 -12.67 -9.39
N GLN A 97 11.16 -13.21 -10.58
CA GLN A 97 12.36 -13.95 -10.94
C GLN A 97 13.55 -13.02 -10.78
N VAL A 98 14.51 -13.45 -9.96
CA VAL A 98 15.79 -12.78 -9.77
C VAL A 98 16.40 -12.56 -11.15
N LEU A 99 16.45 -11.31 -11.62
CA LEU A 99 17.17 -10.94 -12.82
C LEU A 99 18.66 -11.27 -12.60
N ALA A 100 19.04 -12.47 -13.03
CA ALA A 100 20.43 -12.85 -13.18
C ALA A 100 20.94 -12.12 -14.42
N THR A 101 21.57 -10.97 -14.23
CA THR A 101 22.38 -10.35 -15.26
C THR A 101 23.57 -11.27 -15.55
N LYS A 102 23.46 -12.01 -16.66
CA LYS A 102 24.57 -12.68 -17.34
C LYS A 102 25.41 -11.57 -18.01
N LYS A 103 26.68 -11.45 -17.62
CA LYS A 103 27.73 -10.73 -18.35
C LYS A 103 28.84 -11.79 -18.52
N SER A 104 28.93 -12.40 -19.70
CA SER A 104 29.83 -12.01 -20.83
C SER A 104 31.28 -12.03 -20.41
#